data_AF-A0A947UXK9-F1
#
_entry.id   AF-A0A947UXK9-F1
#
_cell.length_a   1.000
_cell.length_b   1.000
_cell.length_c   1.000
_cell.angle_alpha   90.00
_cell.angle_beta   90.00
_cell.angle_gamma   90.00
#
_symmetry.space_group_name_H-M   'P 1'
#
loop_
_entity.id
_entity.type
_entity.pdbx_description
1 polymer ?
#
loop_
_entity_poly.entity_id
_entity_poly.type
_entity_poly.pdbx_seq_one_letter_code
_entity_poly.pdbx_strand_id
1 'polypeptide(L)' 'TDHLNAMNAMESQPWEVSFSYGRALQAPVLAAWQGQEDNVAAAQIALLNRCHLNGLARAGKYARTMEGAA' A
#
# COMPACT_ATOMS: atom_id res chain seq x y z
N THR A 1 -3.17 5.78 -0.11
CA THR A 1 -2.03 5.73 0.83
C THR A 1 -1.74 7.10 1.41
N ASP A 2 -1.58 8.15 0.58
CA ASP A 2 -1.43 9.55 1.04
C ASP A 2 -2.43 9.95 2.14
N HIS A 3 -3.73 9.72 1.95
CA HIS A 3 -4.75 10.13 2.92
C HIS A 3 -4.62 9.40 4.27
N LEU A 4 -4.34 8.09 4.25
CA LEU A 4 -4.12 7.33 5.49
C LEU A 4 -2.90 7.85 6.25
N ASN A 5 -1.84 8.18 5.50
CA ASN A 5 -0.64 8.77 6.09
C ASN A 5 -0.92 10.13 6.70
N ALA A 6 -1.62 11.00 5.97
CA ALA A 6 -2.00 12.31 6.48
C ALA A 6 -2.82 12.18 7.77
N MET A 7 -3.78 11.26 7.83
CA MET A 7 -4.56 11.00 9.04
C MET A 7 -3.69 10.55 10.22
N ASN A 8 -2.73 9.64 10.01
CA ASN A 8 -1.88 9.14 11.08
C ASN A 8 -0.67 10.04 11.42
N ALA A 9 -0.36 11.03 10.58
CA ALA A 9 0.66 12.04 10.86
C ALA A 9 0.12 13.26 11.62
N MET A 10 -1.20 13.35 11.81
CA MET A 10 -1.82 14.33 12.70
C MET A 10 -1.56 13.98 14.18
N GLU A 11 -2.12 14.79 15.08
CA GLU A 11 -2.10 14.52 16.52
C GLU A 11 -2.65 13.13 16.85
N SER A 12 -2.21 12.62 18.00
CA SER A 12 -2.56 11.28 18.49
C SER A 12 -4.07 11.14 18.61
N GLN A 13 -4.62 10.13 17.96
CA GLN A 13 -6.04 9.81 18.00
C GLN A 13 -6.34 8.80 19.12
N PRO A 14 -7.56 8.84 19.70
CA PRO A 14 -7.96 7.90 20.75
C PRO A 14 -8.15 6.45 20.25
N TRP A 15 -8.09 6.22 18.94
CA TRP A 15 -8.20 4.91 18.30
C TRP A 15 -7.27 4.79 17.10
N GLU A 16 -6.88 3.55 16.79
CA GLU A 16 -6.02 3.23 15.66
C GLU A 16 -6.75 3.47 14.32
N VAL A 17 -6.13 4.25 13.43
CA VAL A 17 -6.62 4.44 12.06
C VAL A 17 -5.81 3.58 11.10
N SER A 18 -6.37 2.45 10.74
CA SER A 18 -5.76 1.48 9.81
C SER A 18 -6.54 1.39 8.50
N PHE A 19 -6.16 0.47 7.63
CA PHE A 19 -6.81 0.23 6.34
C PHE A 19 -7.47 -1.15 6.25
N SER A 20 -8.57 -1.21 5.50
CA SER A 20 -9.18 -2.42 4.97
C SER A 20 -9.51 -2.14 3.50
N TYR A 21 -8.56 -2.42 2.62
CA TYR A 21 -8.60 -1.98 1.22
C TYR A 21 -8.78 -3.15 0.27
N GLY A 22 -9.77 -3.03 -0.63
CA GLY A 22 -9.89 -3.88 -1.82
C GLY A 22 -9.10 -3.30 -2.99
N ARG A 23 -9.76 -2.45 -3.80
CA ARG A 23 -9.17 -1.86 -5.04
C ARG A 23 -7.81 -1.21 -4.85
N ALA A 24 -7.60 -0.43 -3.79
CA ALA A 24 -6.33 0.26 -3.56
C ALA A 24 -5.14 -0.68 -3.28
N LEU A 25 -5.41 -1.93 -2.93
CA LEU A 25 -4.40 -2.95 -2.65
C LEU A 25 -4.26 -3.92 -3.83
N GLN A 26 -5.37 -4.30 -4.45
CA GLN A 26 -5.41 -5.33 -5.51
C GLN A 26 -5.28 -4.78 -6.93
N ALA A 27 -5.66 -3.53 -7.23
CA ALA A 27 -5.62 -3.04 -8.61
C ALA A 27 -4.20 -3.06 -9.24
N PRO A 28 -3.12 -2.66 -8.53
CA PRO A 28 -1.76 -2.78 -9.06
C PRO A 28 -1.32 -4.25 -9.24
N VAL A 29 -1.77 -5.13 -8.35
CA VAL A 29 -1.48 -6.57 -8.40
C VAL A 29 -2.11 -7.21 -9.64
N LEU A 30 -3.39 -6.90 -9.90
CA LEU A 30 -4.10 -7.39 -11.07
C LEU A 30 -3.48 -6.85 -12.37
N ALA A 31 -3.03 -5.58 -12.37
CA ALA A 31 -2.33 -4.98 -13.51
C ALA A 31 -0.98 -5.65 -13.80
N ALA A 32 -0.23 -6.05 -12.76
CA ALA A 32 1.02 -6.80 -12.90
C ALA A 32 0.77 -8.26 -13.33
N TRP A 33 -0.27 -8.90 -12.80
CA TRP A 33 -0.56 -10.32 -13.06
C TRP A 33 -1.08 -10.58 -14.47
N GLN A 34 -2.04 -9.77 -14.94
CA GLN A 34 -2.70 -9.92 -16.25
C GLN A 34 -3.34 -11.31 -16.50
N GLY A 35 -3.56 -12.11 -15.45
CA GLY A 35 -4.09 -13.47 -15.57
C GLY A 35 -3.09 -14.51 -16.08
N GLN A 36 -1.79 -14.18 -16.15
CA GLN A 36 -0.74 -15.07 -16.67
C GLN A 36 0.04 -15.71 -15.51
N GLU A 37 0.26 -17.02 -15.55
CA GLU A 37 0.99 -17.74 -14.49
C GLU A 37 2.44 -17.27 -14.36
N ASP A 38 3.08 -16.94 -15.48
CA ASP A 38 4.45 -16.42 -15.52
C ASP A 38 4.61 -15.09 -14.76
N ASN A 39 3.52 -14.33 -14.59
CA ASN A 39 3.53 -13.02 -13.93
C ASN A 39 3.23 -13.10 -12.42
N VAL A 40 3.02 -14.29 -11.86
CA VAL A 40 2.66 -14.45 -10.43
C VAL A 40 3.71 -13.81 -9.51
N ALA A 41 5.00 -13.99 -9.80
CA ALA A 41 6.07 -13.39 -9.01
C ALA A 41 6.02 -11.85 -9.04
N ALA A 42 5.83 -11.25 -10.22
CA ALA A 42 5.69 -9.80 -10.37
C ALA A 42 4.46 -9.26 -9.61
N ALA A 43 3.34 -9.99 -9.66
CA ALA A 43 2.13 -9.64 -8.94
C ALA A 43 2.31 -9.69 -7.41
N GLN A 44 3.03 -10.71 -6.91
CA GLN A 44 3.36 -10.82 -5.48
C GLN A 44 4.27 -9.67 -5.01
N ILE A 45 5.25 -9.26 -5.83
CA ILE A 45 6.10 -8.10 -5.54
C ILE A 45 5.25 -6.83 -5.46
N ALA A 46 4.34 -6.61 -6.42
CA ALA A 46 3.42 -5.48 -6.40
C ALA A 46 2.53 -5.46 -5.15
N LEU A 47 2.03 -6.64 -4.72
CA LEU A 47 1.22 -6.80 -3.52
C LEU A 47 2.02 -6.45 -2.25
N LEU A 48 3.22 -7.01 -2.10
CA LEU A 48 4.11 -6.75 -0.97
C LEU A 48 4.45 -5.27 -0.86
N ASN A 49 4.80 -4.65 -1.99
CA ASN A 49 5.08 -3.22 -2.02
C ASN A 49 3.85 -2.41 -1.55
N ARG A 50 2.65 -2.73 -2.05
CA ARG A 50 1.45 -2.02 -1.61
C ARG A 50 1.13 -2.21 -0.14
N CYS A 51 1.29 -3.42 0.39
CA CYS A 51 1.13 -3.71 1.81
C CYS A 51 2.13 -2.92 2.65
N HIS A 52 3.39 -2.89 2.24
CA HIS A 52 4.46 -2.16 2.94
C HIS A 52 4.16 -0.65 3.02
N LEU A 53 3.83 -0.03 1.88
CA LEU A 53 3.55 1.41 1.82
C LEU A 53 2.28 1.80 2.60
N ASN A 54 1.25 0.95 2.61
CA ASN A 54 0.06 1.18 3.44
C ASN A 54 0.36 0.96 4.93
N GLY A 55 1.25 0.04 5.29
CA GLY A 55 1.75 -0.11 6.65
C GLY A 55 2.52 1.12 7.14
N LEU A 56 3.39 1.68 6.28
CA LEU A 56 4.07 2.95 6.57
C LEU A 56 3.09 4.12 6.71
N ALA A 57 2.03 4.15 5.88
CA ALA A 57 0.99 5.16 5.98
C ALA A 57 0.18 5.04 7.28
N ARG A 58 -0.11 3.82 7.75
CA ARG A 58 -0.68 3.62 9.10
C ARG A 58 0.24 4.18 10.18
N ALA A 59 1.55 4.04 10.03
CA ALA A 59 2.53 4.58 10.97
C ALA A 59 2.78 6.09 10.82
N GLY A 60 2.12 6.79 9.87
CA GLY A 60 2.37 8.20 9.57
C GLY A 60 3.75 8.48 8.97
N LYS A 61 4.41 7.48 8.39
CA LYS A 61 5.81 7.53 7.89
C LYS A 61 5.94 7.35 6.39
N TYR A 62 4.83 7.25 5.67
CA TYR A 62 4.86 7.11 4.21
C TYR A 62 5.20 8.44 3.55
N ALA A 63 6.04 8.38 2.51
CA ALA A 63 6.35 9.49 1.62
C ALA A 63 6.21 9.06 0.16
N ARG A 64 5.74 9.96 -0.71
CA ARG A 64 5.57 9.66 -2.15
C ARG A 64 6.87 9.26 -2.84
N THR A 65 8.02 9.67 -2.33
CA THR A 65 9.34 9.26 -2.86
C THR A 65 9.63 7.77 -2.69
N MET A 66 8.86 7.05 -1.87
CA MET A 66 8.97 5.60 -1.69
C MET A 66 8.23 4.83 -2.80
N GLU A 67 7.34 5.49 -3.54
CA GLU A 67 6.67 4.91 -4.70
C GLU A 67 7.69 4.80 -5.84
N GLY A 68 8.19 3.59 -6.12
CA GLY A 68 9.19 3.32 -7.17
C GLY A 68 10.51 2.71 -6.69
N ALA A 69 10.68 2.47 -5.39
CA ALA A 69 11.87 1.80 -4.83
C ALA A 69 11.82 0.25 -4.91
N ALA A 70 11.06 -0.33 -5.83
CA ALA A 70 10.85 -1.78 -5.95
C ALA A 70 11.10 -2.27 -7.37
#